data_AF-A0A1J5PRG0-F1
#
_entry.id   AF-A0A1J5PRG0-F1
#
_cell.length_a   1.000
_cell.length_b   1.000
_cell.length_c   1.000
_cell.angle_alpha   90.00
_cell.angle_beta   90.00
_cell.angle_gamma   90.00
#
_symmetry.space_group_name_H-M   'P 1'
#
loop_
_entity.id
_entity.type
_entity.pdbx_description
1 polymer ?
#
loop_
_entity_poly.entity_id
_entity_poly.type
_entity_poly.pdbx_seq_one_letter_code
_entity_poly.pdbx_strand_id
1 'polypeptide(L)'
;MRLSPDEDFGHKVTKVSVRGDCFGGAIETIPWEQRKPYDEFDYGYVLTVHKSQGSQWDDVVLFDESFAFQDSRARWLYTGITRAAKRLSVVV
;
A
#
# COMPACT_ATOMS: atom_id res chain seq x y z
N MET A 1 -16.60 -4.74 6.61
CA MET A 1 -15.67 -5.81 6.14
C MET A 1 -15.11 -6.54 7.36
N ARG A 2 -14.78 -7.83 7.25
CA ARG A 2 -13.98 -8.55 8.27
C ARG A 2 -12.59 -8.73 7.71
N LEU A 3 -11.57 -8.25 8.43
CA LEU A 3 -10.17 -8.40 8.04
C LEU A 3 -9.55 -9.49 8.90
N SER A 4 -8.99 -10.50 8.24
CA SER A 4 -8.11 -11.50 8.84
C SER A 4 -6.67 -11.17 8.43
N PRO A 5 -5.70 -11.24 9.36
CA PRO A 5 -4.29 -11.22 8.99
C PRO A 5 -3.96 -12.40 8.06
N ASP A 6 -3.03 -12.20 7.12
CA ASP A 6 -2.56 -13.25 6.20
C ASP A 6 -1.64 -14.27 6.89
N GLU A 7 -1.05 -13.91 8.02
CA GLU A 7 -0.16 -14.75 8.80
C GLU A 7 -0.85 -15.28 10.06
N ASP A 8 -0.49 -16.50 10.47
CA ASP A 8 -0.99 -17.23 11.66
C ASP A 8 -0.52 -16.59 13.00
N PHE A 9 -0.44 -15.27 13.06
CA PHE A 9 -0.40 -14.58 14.33
C PHE A 9 -1.77 -14.76 14.97
N GLY A 10 -1.82 -15.19 16.23
CA GLY A 10 -3.06 -15.44 17.01
C GLY A 10 -3.93 -14.20 17.28
N HIS A 11 -3.99 -13.25 16.34
CA HIS A 11 -4.75 -12.03 16.39
C HIS A 11 -6.21 -12.27 16.02
N LYS A 12 -7.11 -11.67 16.81
CA LYS A 12 -8.55 -11.73 16.61
C LYS A 12 -8.93 -11.00 15.33
N VAL A 13 -9.85 -11.60 14.56
CA VAL A 13 -10.51 -10.95 13.41
C VAL A 13 -11.05 -9.59 13.83
N THR A 14 -10.62 -8.54 13.14
CA THR A 14 -11.06 -7.17 13.42
C THR A 14 -12.23 -6.82 12.52
N LYS A 15 -13.35 -6.41 13.14
CA LYS A 15 -14.51 -5.90 12.41
C LYS A 15 -14.29 -4.42 12.10
N VAL A 16 -14.21 -4.10 10.81
CA VAL A 16 -14.04 -2.72 10.34
C VAL A 16 -15.25 -2.30 9.52
N SER A 17 -15.75 -1.08 9.77
CA SER A 17 -16.75 -0.43 8.93
C SER A 17 -16.06 0.60 8.06
N VAL A 18 -16.23 0.49 6.74
CA VAL A 18 -15.58 1.37 5.75
C VAL A 18 -16.67 1.98 4.89
N ARG A 19 -16.55 3.26 4.54
CA ARG A 19 -17.47 3.93 3.63
C ARG A 19 -17.31 3.33 2.23
N GLY A 20 -18.42 3.08 1.53
CA GLY A 20 -18.35 2.59 0.14
C GLY A 20 -17.59 3.53 -0.79
N ASP A 21 -17.68 4.84 -0.50
CA ASP A 21 -17.02 5.92 -1.26
C ASP A 21 -15.49 5.78 -1.32
N CYS A 22 -14.89 5.13 -0.32
CA CYS A 22 -13.46 4.82 -0.28
C CYS A 22 -12.99 4.02 -1.50
N PHE A 23 -13.85 3.14 -2.01
CA PHE A 23 -13.52 2.25 -3.14
C PHE A 23 -14.12 2.71 -4.46
N GLY A 24 -15.16 3.56 -4.41
CA GLY A 24 -15.86 4.07 -5.60
C GLY A 24 -15.23 5.30 -6.25
N GLY A 25 -14.09 5.78 -5.75
CA GLY A 25 -13.44 7.01 -6.24
C GLY A 25 -14.19 8.30 -5.88
N ALA A 26 -15.19 8.22 -5.01
CA ALA A 26 -16.00 9.37 -4.59
C ALA A 26 -15.48 10.02 -3.30
N ILE A 27 -14.43 9.49 -2.68
CA ILE A 27 -13.92 9.97 -1.38
C ILE A 27 -13.53 11.46 -1.42
N GLU A 28 -13.00 11.94 -2.55
CA GLU A 28 -12.63 13.35 -2.74
C GLU A 28 -13.83 14.30 -2.78
N THR A 29 -15.05 13.79 -2.98
CA THR A 29 -16.27 14.60 -2.95
C THR A 29 -16.77 14.88 -1.53
N ILE A 30 -16.27 14.15 -0.54
CA ILE A 30 -16.67 14.30 0.86
C ILE A 30 -15.86 15.43 1.50
N PRO A 31 -16.52 16.39 2.19
CA PRO A 31 -15.81 17.46 2.91
C PRO A 31 -14.77 16.90 3.89
N TRP A 32 -13.60 17.56 3.94
CA TRP A 32 -12.45 17.09 4.74
C TRP A 32 -12.80 16.83 6.22
N GLU A 33 -13.68 17.65 6.80
CA GLU A 33 -14.12 17.55 8.20
C GLU A 33 -14.79 16.20 8.50
N GLN A 34 -15.46 15.62 7.51
CA GLN A 34 -16.12 14.32 7.61
C GLN A 34 -15.18 13.15 7.31
N ARG A 35 -14.04 13.41 6.66
CA ARG A 35 -13.00 12.40 6.35
C ARG A 35 -12.03 12.23 7.52
N LYS A 36 -11.59 13.35 8.12
CA LYS A 36 -10.55 13.40 9.17
C LYS A 36 -10.69 12.37 10.31
N PRO A 37 -11.88 12.08 10.88
CA PRO A 37 -11.98 11.15 12.01
C PRO A 37 -11.90 9.67 11.61
N TYR A 38 -11.84 9.34 10.32
CA TYR A 38 -11.83 7.96 9.83
C TYR A 38 -10.56 7.67 9.03
N ASP A 39 -10.10 6.42 9.10
CA ASP A 39 -9.06 5.94 8.20
C ASP A 39 -9.62 5.77 6.78
N GLU A 40 -8.86 6.22 5.79
CA GLU A 40 -9.18 6.04 4.38
C GLU A 40 -8.69 4.68 3.90
N PHE A 41 -9.52 4.01 3.10
CA PHE A 41 -9.23 2.72 2.50
C PHE A 41 -9.26 2.87 0.98
N ASP A 42 -8.49 2.04 0.29
CA ASP A 42 -8.52 1.96 -1.16
C ASP A 42 -8.07 0.56 -1.59
N TYR A 43 -8.19 0.25 -2.87
CA TYR A 43 -7.61 -0.96 -3.45
C TYR A 43 -6.09 -0.83 -3.58
N GLY A 44 -5.37 -1.83 -3.08
CA GLY A 44 -3.91 -1.90 -3.18
C GLY A 44 -3.37 -2.46 -4.50
N TYR A 45 -4.01 -2.15 -5.65
CA TYR A 45 -3.58 -2.68 -6.95
C TYR A 45 -2.15 -2.28 -7.31
N VAL A 46 -1.77 -1.04 -6.97
CA VAL A 46 -0.41 -0.51 -7.09
C VAL A 46 -0.13 0.29 -5.83
N LEU A 47 1.05 0.10 -5.26
CA LEU A 47 1.48 0.79 -4.05
C LEU A 47 2.74 1.58 -4.35
N THR A 48 2.79 2.80 -3.81
CA THR A 48 4.06 3.54 -3.73
C THR A 48 5.05 2.76 -2.86
N VAL A 49 6.35 2.87 -3.14
CA VAL A 49 7.40 2.26 -2.32
C VAL A 49 7.26 2.63 -0.84
N HIS A 50 6.89 3.88 -0.53
CA HIS A 50 6.68 4.35 0.84
C HIS A 50 5.59 3.56 1.58
N LYS A 51 4.41 3.42 0.96
CA LYS A 51 3.28 2.65 1.53
C LYS A 51 3.58 1.15 1.66
N SER A 52 4.54 0.63 0.91
CA SER A 52 4.91 -0.80 0.95
C SER A 52 5.91 -1.17 2.06
N GLN A 53 6.43 -0.19 2.79
CA GLN A 53 7.45 -0.41 3.83
C GLN A 53 6.92 -1.33 4.94
N GLY A 54 7.75 -2.30 5.34
CA GLY A 54 7.38 -3.29 6.35
C GLY A 54 6.60 -4.50 5.81
N SER A 55 6.10 -4.43 4.58
CA SER A 55 5.40 -5.55 3.92
C SER A 55 6.34 -6.36 3.01
N GLN A 56 5.96 -7.59 2.67
CA GLN A 56 6.72 -8.44 1.76
C GLN A 56 5.77 -9.31 0.93
N TRP A 57 6.10 -9.57 -0.34
CA TRP A 57 5.33 -10.42 -1.24
C TRP A 57 6.24 -11.36 -2.04
N ASP A 58 5.74 -12.53 -2.42
CA ASP A 58 6.49 -13.51 -3.21
C ASP A 58 6.94 -12.96 -4.56
N ASP A 59 6.04 -12.30 -5.27
CA ASP A 59 6.24 -11.77 -6.62
C ASP A 59 5.96 -10.27 -6.65
N VAL A 60 6.98 -9.47 -7.02
CA VAL A 60 6.86 -8.00 -7.09
C VAL A 60 7.24 -7.51 -8.48
N VAL A 61 6.39 -6.63 -9.03
CA VAL A 61 6.70 -5.78 -10.19
C VAL A 61 6.99 -4.37 -9.69
N LEU A 62 8.22 -3.89 -9.90
CA LEU A 62 8.67 -2.57 -9.49
C LEU A 62 8.86 -1.68 -10.72
N PHE A 63 8.11 -0.59 -10.78
CA PHE A 63 8.34 0.49 -11.75
C PHE A 63 9.40 1.45 -11.18
N ASP A 64 10.55 1.56 -11.86
CA ASP A 64 11.64 2.44 -11.45
C ASP A 64 11.38 3.89 -11.87
N GLU A 65 10.65 4.61 -11.02
CA GLU A 65 10.51 6.07 -11.12
C GLU A 65 11.49 6.82 -10.20
N SER A 66 12.54 6.15 -9.72
CA SER A 66 13.46 6.71 -8.72
C SER A 66 14.26 7.91 -9.24
N PHE A 67 14.32 8.11 -10.56
CA PHE A 67 14.91 9.30 -11.18
C PHE A 67 14.25 10.61 -10.70
N ALA A 68 12.98 10.56 -10.27
CA ALA A 68 12.28 11.70 -9.69
C ALA A 68 12.88 12.15 -8.33
N PHE A 69 13.71 11.31 -7.70
CA PHE A 69 14.30 11.54 -6.37
C PHE A 69 15.82 11.35 -6.39
N GLN A 70 16.53 12.18 -7.15
CA GLN A 70 17.96 12.02 -7.47
C GLN A 70 18.85 11.72 -6.25
N ASP A 71 18.73 12.48 -5.15
CA ASP A 71 19.57 12.32 -3.94
C ASP A 71 19.24 11.07 -3.10
N SER A 72 18.10 10.44 -3.37
CA SER A 72 17.62 9.28 -2.61
C SER A 72 17.31 8.08 -3.50
N ARG A 73 17.70 8.14 -4.78
CA ARG A 73 17.39 7.13 -5.80
C ARG A 73 17.71 5.71 -5.32
N ALA A 74 18.93 5.52 -4.86
CA ALA A 74 19.42 4.22 -4.39
C ALA A 74 18.65 3.71 -3.17
N ARG A 75 18.23 4.60 -2.26
CA ARG A 75 17.46 4.24 -1.08
C ARG A 75 16.05 3.79 -1.45
N TRP A 76 15.37 4.51 -2.35
CA TRP A 76 14.06 4.14 -2.85
C TRP A 76 14.07 2.81 -3.60
N LEU A 77 15.06 2.62 -4.49
CA LEU A 77 15.25 1.35 -5.19
C LEU A 77 15.50 0.20 -4.21
N TYR A 78 16.39 0.38 -3.23
CA TYR A 78 16.64 -0.63 -2.20
C TYR A 78 15.36 -1.01 -1.45
N THR A 79 14.58 -0.02 -1.01
CA THR A 79 13.32 -0.28 -0.30
C THR A 79 12.33 -1.05 -1.18
N GLY A 80 12.16 -0.66 -2.44
CA GLY A 80 11.29 -1.36 -3.39
C GLY A 80 11.75 -2.78 -3.71
N ILE A 81 13.04 -2.97 -4.00
CA ILE A 81 13.65 -4.27 -4.33
C ILE A 81 13.45 -5.26 -3.17
N THR A 82 13.65 -4.83 -1.93
CA THR A 82 13.53 -5.70 -0.75
C THR A 82 12.09 -6.09 -0.40
N ARG A 83 11.08 -5.59 -1.13
CA ARG A 83 9.69 -6.05 -0.97
C ARG A 83 9.44 -7.43 -1.60
N ALA A 84 10.30 -7.85 -2.53
CA ALA A 84 10.19 -9.16 -3.19
C ALA A 84 10.86 -10.26 -2.35
N ALA A 85 10.11 -11.30 -1.99
CA ALA A 85 10.64 -12.47 -1.28
C ALA A 85 11.25 -13.51 -2.23
N LYS A 86 10.65 -13.72 -3.41
CA LYS A 86 11.05 -14.79 -4.34
C LYS A 86 11.45 -14.27 -5.71
N ARG A 87 10.64 -13.39 -6.32
CA ARG A 87 10.87 -12.90 -7.68
C ARG A 87 10.58 -11.41 -7.79
N LEU A 88 11.50 -10.71 -8.46
CA LEU A 88 11.40 -9.29 -8.76
C LEU A 88 11.45 -9.08 -10.28
N SER A 89 10.49 -8.33 -10.81
CA SER A 89 10.54 -7.78 -12.17
C SER A 89 10.67 -6.27 -12.08
N VAL A 90 11.69 -5.68 -12.71
CA VAL A 90 11.89 -4.23 -12.72
C VAL A 90 11.57 -3.68 -14.10
N VAL A 91 10.73 -2.65 -14.15
CA VAL A 91 10.41 -1.87 -15.36
C VAL A 91 11.13 -0.54 -15.24
N VAL A 92 11.98 -0.22 -16.22
CA VAL A 92 12.83 0.99 -16.29
C VAL A 92 12.48 1.85 -17.49
#